data_AF-A0A970NEA1-F1
#
_entry.id   AF-A0A970NEA1-F1
#
_cell.length_a   1.000
_cell.length_b   1.000
_cell.length_c   1.000
_cell.angle_alpha   90.00
_cell.angle_beta   90.00
_cell.angle_gamma   90.00
#
_symmetry.space_group_name_H-M   'P 1'
#
loop_
_entity.id
_entity.type
_entity.pdbx_description
1 polymer ?
#
loop_
_entity_poly.entity_id
_entity_poly.type
_entity_poly.pdbx_seq_one_letter_code
_entity_poly.pdbx_strand_id
1 'polypeptide(L)'
;MDMFDRFINMGIGMFSLTRERAQSYIDEMVERGEIKREDAKDNVDKIVQKGEEQRQEFSQAMQDEFDKWRAKFGVVTRAEYDELMKRIKDLEVRLGENEPQA
;
A
#
# COMPACT_ATOMS: atom_id res chain seq x y z
N MET A 1 23.79 -1.06 -0.37
CA MET A 1 22.89 -2.22 -0.18
C MET A 1 22.25 -2.17 1.21
N ASP A 2 23.01 -1.96 2.29
CA ASP A 2 22.49 -1.92 3.68
C ASP A 2 21.29 -1.01 3.99
N MET A 3 21.11 0.10 3.26
CA MET A 3 19.96 1.00 3.47
C MET A 3 18.66 0.38 2.96
N PHE A 4 18.72 -0.40 1.87
CA PHE A 4 17.58 -1.08 1.29
C PHE A 4 17.15 -2.27 2.16
N ASP A 5 18.13 -3.07 2.63
CA ASP A 5 17.88 -4.17 3.55
C ASP A 5 17.32 -3.68 4.89
N ARG A 6 17.79 -2.53 5.40
CA ARG A 6 17.19 -1.88 6.58
C ARG A 6 15.76 -1.40 6.33
N PHE A 7 15.49 -0.82 5.16
CA PHE A 7 14.13 -0.37 4.80
C PHE A 7 13.15 -1.54 4.69
N ILE A 8 13.58 -2.65 4.08
CA ILE A 8 12.80 -3.88 3.98
C ILE A 8 12.59 -4.49 5.38
N ASN A 9 13.63 -4.60 6.20
CA ASN A 9 13.49 -5.16 7.56
C ASN A 9 12.59 -4.29 8.47
N MET A 10 12.66 -2.96 8.37
CA MET A 10 11.74 -2.07 9.09
C MET A 10 10.30 -2.15 8.55
N GLY A 11 10.15 -2.19 7.23
CA GLY A 11 8.83 -2.31 6.60
C GLY A 11 8.15 -3.63 6.96
N ILE A 12 8.89 -4.74 6.91
CA ILE A 12 8.41 -6.05 7.36
C ILE A 12 8.04 -6.01 8.83
N GLY A 13 8.75 -5.27 9.69
CA GLY A 13 8.43 -5.11 11.11
C GLY A 13 7.02 -4.54 11.34
N MET A 14 6.62 -3.50 10.60
CA MET A 14 5.29 -2.90 10.69
C MET A 14 4.19 -3.78 10.08
N PHE A 15 4.50 -4.54 9.02
CA PHE A 15 3.58 -5.53 8.44
C PHE A 15 3.53 -6.87 9.20
N SER A 16 4.46 -7.12 10.13
CA SER A 16 4.56 -8.37 10.92
C SER A 16 3.69 -8.41 12.17
N LEU A 17 2.94 -7.33 12.45
CA LEU A 17 1.95 -7.26 13.51
C LEU A 17 0.76 -8.15 13.14
N THR A 18 0.92 -9.46 13.35
CA THR A 18 -0.14 -10.46 13.19
C THR A 18 -0.81 -10.72 14.53
N ARG A 19 -2.01 -11.30 14.51
CA ARG A 19 -2.70 -11.73 15.74
C ARG A 19 -1.83 -12.64 16.60
N GLU A 20 -1.06 -13.55 16.01
CA GLU A 20 -0.15 -14.43 16.76
C GLU A 20 0.98 -13.67 17.45
N ARG A 21 1.57 -12.67 16.77
CA ARG A 21 2.63 -11.83 17.37
C ARG A 21 2.09 -10.89 18.45
N ALA A 22 0.91 -10.32 18.24
CA ALA A 22 0.23 -9.53 19.25
C ALA A 22 -0.11 -10.39 20.49
N GLN A 23 -0.57 -11.62 20.26
CA GLN A 23 -0.90 -12.55 21.33
C GLN A 23 0.32 -12.97 22.13
N SER A 24 1.43 -13.34 21.49
CA SER A 24 2.67 -13.67 22.21
C SER A 24 3.20 -12.50 23.05
N TYR A 25 3.08 -11.27 22.53
CA TYR A 25 3.52 -10.07 23.25
C TYR A 25 2.66 -9.78 24.48
N ILE A 26 1.34 -9.91 24.35
CA ILE A 26 0.41 -9.74 25.48
C ILE A 26 0.55 -10.88 26.49
N ASP A 27 0.78 -12.12 26.04
CA ASP A 27 0.99 -13.26 26.94
C ASP A 27 2.25 -13.06 27.80
N GLU A 28 3.35 -12.53 27.23
CA GLU A 28 4.53 -12.13 28.02
C GLU A 28 4.21 -11.04 29.06
N MET A 29 3.37 -10.05 28.72
CA MET A 29 2.96 -9.01 29.65
C MET A 29 2.09 -9.57 30.79
N VAL A 30 1.27 -10.58 30.51
CA VAL A 30 0.49 -11.29 31.54
C VAL A 30 1.40 -12.10 32.46
N GLU A 31 2.40 -12.80 31.92
CA GLU A 31 3.38 -13.55 32.71
C GLU A 31 4.20 -12.64 33.63
N ARG A 32 4.52 -11.43 33.18
CA ARG A 32 5.19 -10.40 33.98
C ARG A 32 4.27 -9.72 35.01
N GLY A 33 2.97 -10.02 34.97
CA GLY A 33 1.96 -9.43 35.85
C GLY A 33 1.58 -7.98 35.49
N GLU A 34 1.98 -7.50 34.32
CA GLU A 34 1.67 -6.15 33.82
C GLU A 34 0.22 -6.05 33.31
N ILE A 35 -0.34 -7.16 32.84
CA ILE A 35 -1.71 -7.26 32.33
C ILE A 35 -2.42 -8.44 33.00
N LYS A 36 -3.71 -8.27 33.29
CA LYS A 36 -4.53 -9.39 33.77
C LYS A 36 -4.91 -10.31 32.62
N ARG A 37 -4.92 -11.61 32.87
CA ARG A 37 -5.25 -12.64 31.87
C ARG A 37 -6.65 -12.47 31.26
N GLU A 38 -7.58 -11.93 32.05
CA GLU A 38 -8.95 -11.59 31.66
C GLU A 38 -9.00 -10.44 30.64
N ASP A 39 -8.04 -9.50 30.68
CA ASP A 39 -7.96 -8.35 29.77
C ASP A 39 -7.11 -8.65 28.52
N ALA A 40 -6.38 -9.77 28.50
CA ALA A 40 -5.41 -10.09 27.44
C ALA A 40 -6.05 -10.11 26.04
N LYS A 41 -7.21 -10.75 25.91
CA LYS A 41 -7.88 -10.93 24.61
C LYS A 41 -8.34 -9.59 24.01
N ASP A 42 -8.94 -8.73 24.83
CA ASP A 42 -9.39 -7.40 24.42
C ASP A 42 -8.23 -6.49 24.01
N ASN A 43 -7.06 -6.65 24.65
CA ASN A 43 -5.86 -5.90 24.27
C ASN A 43 -5.27 -6.38 22.94
N VAL A 44 -5.25 -7.70 22.68
CA VAL A 44 -4.82 -8.26 21.40
C VAL A 44 -5.70 -7.72 20.26
N ASP A 45 -7.02 -7.76 20.43
CA ASP A 45 -7.95 -7.30 19.39
C ASP A 45 -7.79 -5.79 19.11
N LYS A 46 -7.59 -4.97 20.16
CA LYS A 46 -7.30 -3.53 20.01
C LYS A 46 -6.00 -3.26 19.26
N ILE A 47 -4.94 -4.01 19.54
CA ILE A 47 -3.64 -3.86 18.86
C ILE A 47 -3.76 -4.21 17.39
N VAL A 48 -4.44 -5.32 17.08
CA VAL A 48 -4.67 -5.77 15.70
C VAL A 48 -5.51 -4.74 14.94
N GLN A 49 -6.64 -4.32 15.50
CA GLN A 49 -7.53 -3.35 14.87
C GLN A 49 -6.80 -2.02 14.60
N LYS A 50 -6.09 -1.49 15.60
CA LYS A 50 -5.32 -0.26 15.44
C LYS A 50 -4.21 -0.40 14.40
N GLY A 51 -3.56 -1.57 14.32
CA GLY A 51 -2.58 -1.88 13.29
C GLY A 51 -3.18 -1.89 11.89
N GLU A 52 -4.38 -2.45 11.73
CA GLU A 52 -5.11 -2.44 10.45
C GLU A 52 -5.50 -1.02 10.02
N GLU A 53 -6.03 -0.20 10.93
CA GLU A 53 -6.36 1.21 10.68
C GLU A 53 -5.11 2.01 10.24
N GLN A 54 -4.01 1.90 11.00
CA GLN A 54 -2.75 2.57 10.67
C GLN A 54 -2.17 2.13 9.32
N ARG A 55 -2.32 0.84 8.97
CA ARG A 55 -1.89 0.31 7.67
C ARG A 55 -2.69 0.93 6.54
N GLN A 56 -3.99 1.13 6.74
CA GLN A 56 -4.87 1.71 5.74
C GLN A 56 -4.56 3.19 5.51
N GLU A 57 -4.39 3.96 6.60
CA GLU A 57 -3.95 5.36 6.55
C GLU A 57 -2.59 5.51 5.86
N PHE A 58 -1.63 4.67 6.22
CA PHE A 58 -0.30 4.67 5.60
C PHE A 58 -0.37 4.35 4.11
N SER A 59 -1.19 3.37 3.71
CA SER A 59 -1.38 3.03 2.30
C SER A 59 -1.96 4.19 1.49
N GLN A 60 -2.90 4.94 2.07
CA GLN A 60 -3.48 6.13 1.42
C GLN A 60 -2.44 7.25 1.31
N ALA A 61 -1.74 7.57 2.41
CA ALA A 61 -0.70 8.59 2.39
C ALA A 61 0.42 8.27 1.38
N MET A 62 0.79 7.00 1.26
CA MET A 62 1.75 6.53 0.27
C MET A 62 1.21 6.69 -1.16
N GLN A 63 -0.05 6.32 -1.43
CA GLN A 63 -0.66 6.55 -2.75
C GLN A 63 -0.66 8.03 -3.12
N ASP A 64 -1.09 8.91 -2.21
CA ASP A 64 -1.12 10.35 -2.44
C ASP A 64 0.27 10.92 -2.75
N GLU A 65 1.30 10.45 -2.04
CA GLU A 65 2.68 10.90 -2.25
C GLU A 65 3.23 10.37 -3.59
N PHE A 66 2.93 9.12 -3.94
CA PHE A 66 3.24 8.57 -5.26
C PHE A 66 2.54 9.36 -6.37
N ASP A 67 1.29 9.77 -6.19
CA ASP A 67 0.52 10.51 -7.18
C ASP A 67 1.08 11.92 -7.40
N LYS A 68 1.45 12.61 -6.31
CA LYS A 68 2.17 13.89 -6.39
C LYS A 68 3.52 13.74 -7.08
N TRP A 69 4.27 12.68 -6.77
CA TRP A 69 5.54 12.39 -7.41
C TRP A 69 5.33 12.14 -8.92
N ARG A 70 4.35 11.31 -9.30
CA ARG A 70 3.98 11.07 -10.70
C ARG A 70 3.65 12.37 -11.44
N ALA A 71 2.84 13.23 -10.84
CA ALA A 71 2.50 14.53 -11.41
C ALA A 71 3.73 15.45 -11.57
N LYS A 72 4.65 15.45 -10.59
CA LYS A 72 5.85 16.28 -10.60
C LYS A 72 6.89 15.82 -11.64
N PHE A 73 7.03 14.52 -11.85
CA PHE A 73 8.02 13.94 -12.76
C PHE A 73 7.45 13.52 -14.12
N GLY A 74 6.14 13.75 -14.36
CA GLY A 74 5.48 13.43 -15.63
C GLY A 74 5.38 11.93 -15.90
N VAL A 75 5.36 11.10 -14.85
CA VAL A 75 5.29 9.65 -14.99
C VAL A 75 3.84 9.21 -15.12
N VAL A 76 3.48 8.73 -16.32
CA VAL A 76 2.14 8.19 -16.62
C VAL A 76 2.05 6.70 -16.29
N THR A 77 0.85 6.24 -15.93
CA THR A 77 0.58 4.83 -15.71
C THR A 77 0.48 4.07 -17.03
N ARG A 78 0.61 2.74 -16.96
CA ARG A 78 0.40 1.88 -18.12
C ARG A 78 -1.04 2.00 -18.66
N ALA A 79 -2.02 2.15 -17.79
CA ALA A 79 -3.42 2.31 -18.19
C ALA A 79 -3.64 3.59 -19.01
N GLU A 80 -3.11 4.72 -18.53
CA GLU A 80 -3.18 6.01 -19.25
C GLU A 80 -2.45 5.94 -20.60
N TYR A 81 -1.31 5.25 -20.66
CA TYR A 81 -0.59 5.01 -21.92
C TYR A 81 -1.40 4.16 -22.91
N ASP A 82 -1.99 3.06 -22.44
CA ASP A 82 -2.80 2.17 -23.28
C ASP A 82 -4.09 2.89 -23.77
N GLU A 83 -4.69 3.75 -22.94
CA GLU A 83 -5.80 4.61 -23.33
C GLU A 83 -5.38 5.61 -24.42
N LEU A 84 -4.23 6.25 -24.27
CA LEU A 84 -3.67 7.15 -25.27
C LEU A 84 -3.43 6.40 -26.60
N MET A 85 -2.84 5.21 -26.54
CA MET A 85 -2.62 4.35 -27.71
C MET A 85 -3.93 3.98 -28.40
N LYS A 86 -4.99 3.69 -27.64
CA LYS A 86 -6.32 3.41 -28.20
C LYS A 86 -6.90 4.63 -28.91
N ARG A 87 -6.77 5.82 -28.31
CA ARG A 87 -7.22 7.09 -28.93
C ARG A 87 -6.44 7.41 -30.20
N ILE A 88 -5.13 7.15 -30.22
CA ILE A 88 -4.30 7.31 -31.42
C ILE A 88 -4.81 6.41 -32.54
N LYS A 89 -5.02 5.11 -32.26
CA LYS A 89 -5.55 4.18 -33.27
C LYS A 89 -6.91 4.60 -33.81
N ASP A 90 -7.81 5.07 -32.96
CA ASP A 90 -9.12 5.55 -33.39
C ASP A 90 -9.01 6.78 -34.31
N LEU A 91 -8.10 7.70 -33.99
CA LEU A 91 -7.82 8.86 -34.84
C LEU A 91 -7.15 8.47 -36.16
N GLU A 92 -6.23 7.51 -36.15
CA GLU A 92 -5.58 6.98 -37.35
C GLU A 92 -6.60 6.34 -38.30
N VAL A 93 -7.55 5.56 -37.77
CA VAL A 93 -8.65 4.98 -38.58
C VAL A 93 -9.49 6.09 -39.19
N ARG A 94 -9.92 7.07 -38.39
CA ARG A 94 -10.76 8.19 -38.86
C ARG A 94 -10.06 9.07 -39.88
N LEU A 95 -8.74 9.25 -39.78
CA LEU A 95 -7.96 10.01 -40.77
C LEU A 95 -7.73 9.19 -42.04
N GLY A 96 -7.46 7.89 -41.94
CA GLY A 96 -7.36 6.99 -43.09
C GLY A 96 -8.67 6.83 -43.87
N GLU A 97 -9.82 6.99 -43.22
CA GLU A 97 -11.14 7.07 -43.87
C GLU A 97 -11.38 8.40 -44.59
N ASN A 98 -10.62 9.46 -44.27
CA ASN A 98 -10.75 10.81 -44.83
C ASN A 98 -9.66 11.17 -45.84
N GLU A 99 -8.73 10.26 -46.18
CA GLU A 99 -7.91 10.40 -47.38
C GLU A 99 -8.69 9.81 -48.57
N PRO A 100 -9.24 10.64 -49.49
CA PRO A 100 -9.59 10.14 -50.80
C PRO A 100 -8.29 9.66 -51.44
N GLN A 101 -8.24 8.38 -51.79
CA GLN A 101 -7.19 7.83 -52.64
C GLN A 101 -7.02 8.76 -53.85
N ALA A 102 -5.91 9.50 -53.88
CA ALA A 102 -5.46 10.30 -55.00
C ALA A 102 -4.47 9.49 -55.85
#